data_AF-X1UQJ6-F1
#
_entry.id   AF-X1UQJ6-F1
#
_cell.length_a   1.000
_cell.length_b   1.000
_cell.length_c   1.000
_cell.angle_alpha   90.00
_cell.angle_beta   90.00
_cell.angle_gamma   90.00
#
_symmetry.space_group_name_H-M   'P 1'
#
loop_
_entity.id
_entity.type
_entity.pdbx_description
1 polymer ?
#
loop_
_entity_poly.entity_id
_entity_poly.type
_entity_poly.pdbx_seq_one_letter_code
_entity_poly.pdbx_strand_id
1 'polypeptide(L)'
;MSREEIIRAKDRSLAHLKHILGDNSETVIAAERYGFIGGLLKDTLRKPAIEKATTSDKIDRVMANRWVGIPIFLGIMYGVFQFVFNAA
;
A
#
# COMPACT_ATOMS: atom_id res chain seq x y z
N MET A 1 -29.52 14.67 -33.51
CA MET A 1 -28.13 14.99 -33.17
C MET A 1 -27.22 13.99 -33.86
N SER A 2 -26.24 14.47 -34.63
CA SER A 2 -25.23 13.61 -35.24
C SER A 2 -24.19 13.19 -34.17
N ARG A 3 -23.55 12.03 -34.37
CA ARG A 3 -22.50 11.53 -33.45
C ARG A 3 -21.39 12.55 -33.23
N GLU A 4 -21.07 13.34 -34.26
CA GLU A 4 -20.05 14.38 -34.21
C GLU A 4 -20.44 15.57 -33.34
N GLU A 5 -21.72 15.94 -33.30
CA GLU A 5 -22.21 17.02 -32.44
C GLU A 5 -22.06 16.66 -30.97
N ILE A 6 -22.37 15.41 -30.61
CA ILE A 6 -22.25 14.91 -29.24
C ILE A 6 -20.79 14.91 -28.79
N ILE A 7 -19.88 14.43 -29.65
CA ILE A 7 -18.44 14.41 -29.34
C ILE A 7 -17.91 15.83 -29.15
N ARG A 8 -18.26 16.77 -30.05
CA ARG A 8 -17.87 18.17 -29.92
C ARG A 8 -18.41 18.83 -28.66
N ALA A 9 -19.66 18.56 -28.29
CA ALA A 9 -20.25 19.10 -27.06
C ALA A 9 -19.55 18.57 -25.80
N LYS A 10 -19.21 17.26 -25.79
CA LYS A 10 -18.45 16.63 -24.71
C LYS A 10 -17.05 17.25 -24.58
N ASP A 11 -16.31 17.37 -25.69
CA ASP A 11 -14.95 17.94 -25.67
C ASP A 11 -14.94 19.41 -25.22
N ARG A 12 -15.93 20.20 -25.66
CA ARG A 12 -16.10 21.59 -25.21
C ARG A 12 -16.32 21.68 -23.71
N SER A 13 -17.16 20.79 -23.17
CA SER A 13 -17.45 20.74 -21.73
C SER A 13 -16.21 20.33 -20.93
N LEU A 14 -15.46 19.33 -21.38
CA LEU A 14 -14.22 18.90 -20.74
C LEU A 14 -13.16 20.01 -20.75
N ALA A 15 -12.99 20.72 -21.87
CA ALA A 15 -12.06 21.84 -21.97
C ALA A 15 -12.45 22.99 -21.02
N HIS A 16 -13.75 23.28 -20.91
CA HIS A 16 -14.25 24.28 -19.99
C HIS A 16 -14.01 23.89 -18.52
N LEU A 17 -14.31 22.65 -18.14
CA LEU A 17 -14.04 22.12 -16.81
C LEU A 17 -12.56 22.15 -16.48
N LYS A 18 -11.69 21.74 -17.41
CA LYS A 18 -10.24 21.79 -17.23
C LYS A 18 -9.72 23.22 -17.01
N HIS A 19 -10.30 24.19 -17.71
CA HIS A 19 -9.94 25.60 -17.54
C HIS A 19 -10.34 26.13 -16.15
N ILE A 20 -11.51 25.75 -15.64
CA ILE A 20 -11.99 26.19 -14.32
C ILE A 20 -11.25 25.47 -13.19
N LEU A 21 -11.07 24.15 -13.33
CA LEU A 21 -10.58 23.29 -12.25
C LEU A 21 -9.06 23.14 -12.24
N GLY A 22 -8.35 23.53 -13.31
CA GLY A 22 -6.89 23.43 -13.44
C GLY A 22 -6.37 22.02 -13.75
N ASP A 23 -7.23 21.00 -13.68
CA ASP A 23 -6.91 19.60 -13.98
C ASP A 23 -8.08 18.91 -14.70
N ASN A 24 -7.85 17.72 -15.22
CA ASN A 24 -8.90 16.89 -15.81
C ASN A 24 -9.97 16.58 -14.75
N SER A 25 -11.24 16.59 -15.16
CA SER A 25 -12.39 16.36 -14.28
C SER A 25 -12.29 15.04 -13.51
N GLU A 26 -11.72 14.01 -14.13
CA GLU A 26 -11.49 12.69 -13.53
C GLU A 26 -10.53 12.77 -12.34
N THR A 27 -9.44 13.55 -12.47
CA THR A 27 -8.46 13.76 -11.39
C THR A 27 -9.09 14.49 -10.21
N VAL A 28 -9.85 15.56 -10.50
CA VAL A 28 -10.51 16.37 -9.46
C VAL A 28 -11.54 15.54 -8.70
N ILE A 29 -12.37 14.79 -9.41
CA ILE A 29 -13.36 13.90 -8.77
C ILE A 29 -12.66 12.85 -7.89
N ALA A 30 -11.55 12.27 -8.35
CA ALA A 30 -10.78 11.33 -7.54
C ALA A 30 -10.20 12.01 -6.28
N ALA A 31 -9.60 13.19 -6.43
CA ALA A 31 -9.05 13.96 -5.32
C ALA A 31 -10.11 14.28 -4.26
N GLU A 32 -11.27 14.76 -4.66
CA GLU A 32 -12.39 15.05 -3.74
C GLU A 32 -12.89 13.78 -3.02
N ARG A 33 -13.02 12.65 -3.73
CA ARG A 33 -13.40 11.37 -3.11
C ARG A 33 -12.38 10.91 -2.07
N TYR A 34 -11.09 10.97 -2.39
CA TYR A 34 -10.05 10.59 -1.45
C TYR A 34 -9.94 11.57 -0.29
N GLY A 35 -10.15 12.86 -0.53
CA GLY A 35 -10.24 13.87 0.52
C GLY A 35 -11.38 13.59 1.50
N PHE A 36 -12.57 13.30 0.99
CA PHE A 36 -13.73 12.90 1.80
C PHE A 36 -13.47 11.63 2.62
N ILE A 37 -12.96 10.57 1.98
CA ILE A 37 -12.63 9.31 2.67
C ILE A 37 -11.57 9.55 3.76
N GLY A 38 -10.54 10.36 3.48
CA GLY A 38 -9.52 10.72 4.45
C GLY A 38 -10.07 11.45 5.67
N GLY A 39 -10.97 12.41 5.45
CA GLY A 39 -11.69 13.10 6.52
C GLY A 39 -12.55 12.14 7.35
N LEU A 40 -13.35 11.31 6.67
CA LEU A 40 -14.21 10.32 7.34
C LEU A 40 -13.39 9.32 8.18
N LEU A 41 -12.27 8.84 7.64
CA LEU A 41 -11.37 7.94 8.38
C LEU A 41 -10.76 8.62 9.60
N LYS A 42 -10.43 9.92 9.53
CA LYS A 42 -9.91 10.66 10.68
C LYS A 42 -10.91 10.71 11.84
N ASP A 43 -12.21 10.83 11.53
CA ASP A 43 -13.26 10.94 12.54
C ASP A 43 -13.73 9.57 13.05
N THR A 44 -13.71 8.55 12.19
CA THR A 44 -14.28 7.22 12.51
C THR A 44 -13.25 6.18 12.93
N LEU A 45 -12.02 6.26 12.41
CA LEU A 45 -10.97 5.27 12.67
C LEU A 45 -10.08 5.71 13.83
N ARG A 46 -10.23 5.05 14.98
CA ARG A 46 -9.26 5.17 16.08
C ARG A 46 -8.09 4.21 15.85
N LYS A 47 -7.00 4.73 15.26
CA LYS A 47 -5.73 4.00 15.22
C LYS A 47 -5.06 4.02 16.60
N PRO A 48 -4.48 2.91 17.08
CA PRO A 48 -3.70 2.93 18.30
C PRO A 48 -2.48 3.85 18.12
N ALA A 49 -2.15 4.64 19.14
CA ALA A 49 -1.01 5.56 19.12
C ALA A 49 0.34 4.84 18.94
N ILE A 50 0.37 3.55 19.25
CA ILE A 50 1.52 2.66 19.06
C ILE A 50 1.02 1.49 18.21
N GLU A 51 1.60 1.32 17.02
CA GLU A 51 1.40 0.09 16.25
C GLU A 51 1.90 -1.08 17.09
N LYS A 52 1.00 -2.00 17.42
CA LYS A 52 1.38 -3.23 18.12
C LYS A 52 2.30 -4.00 17.17
N ALA A 53 3.53 -4.27 17.61
CA ALA A 53 4.46 -5.10 16.88
C ALA A 53 3.76 -6.40 16.46
N THR A 54 3.71 -6.64 15.15
CA THR A 54 3.12 -7.83 14.57
C THR A 54 3.94 -9.06 14.97
N THR A 55 3.37 -10.25 14.78
CA THR A 55 4.11 -11.50 15.03
C THR A 55 5.36 -11.57 14.14
N SER A 56 5.29 -11.07 12.90
CA SER A 56 6.46 -10.95 12.01
C SER A 56 7.52 -10.05 12.62
N ASP A 57 7.15 -8.84 13.06
CA ASP A 57 8.11 -7.88 13.64
C ASP A 57 8.84 -8.43 14.87
N LYS A 58 8.16 -9.28 15.66
CA LYS A 58 8.76 -9.96 16.82
C LYS A 58 9.75 -11.02 16.39
N ILE A 59 9.42 -11.82 15.38
CA ILE A 59 10.31 -12.86 14.84
C ILE A 59 11.55 -12.20 14.23
N ASP A 60 11.35 -11.17 13.40
CA ASP A 60 12.43 -10.43 12.76
C ASP A 60 13.36 -9.78 13.79
N ARG A 61 12.81 -9.26 14.90
CA ARG A 61 13.64 -8.72 15.99
C ARG A 61 14.55 -9.79 16.62
N VAL A 62 14.10 -11.02 16.72
CA VAL A 62 14.90 -12.13 17.28
C VAL A 62 15.91 -12.64 16.24
N MET A 63 15.46 -12.82 15.00
CA MET A 63 16.27 -13.32 13.88
C MET A 63 17.37 -12.34 13.48
N ALA A 64 17.08 -11.03 13.48
CA ALA A 64 18.03 -9.97 13.13
C ALA A 64 18.92 -9.54 14.31
N ASN A 65 18.70 -10.07 15.52
CA ASN A 65 19.58 -9.78 16.64
C ASN A 65 20.93 -10.48 16.43
N ARG A 66 22.03 -9.72 16.39
CA ARG A 66 23.39 -10.24 16.16
C ARG A 66 23.78 -11.39 17.11
N TRP A 67 23.26 -11.42 18.33
CA TRP A 67 23.60 -12.44 19.33
C TRP A 67 22.77 -13.72 19.23
N VAL A 68 21.50 -13.60 18.81
CA VAL A 68 20.56 -14.75 18.76
C VAL A 68 20.43 -15.29 17.33
N GLY A 69 20.50 -14.41 16.33
CA GLY A 69 20.46 -14.77 14.91
C GLY A 69 21.63 -15.65 14.48
N ILE A 70 22.86 -15.38 14.95
CA ILE A 70 24.04 -16.20 14.60
C ILE A 70 23.89 -17.65 15.10
N PRO A 71 23.59 -17.92 16.40
CA PRO A 71 23.33 -19.27 16.87
C PRO A 71 22.18 -19.99 16.16
N ILE A 72 21.06 -19.31 15.90
CA ILE A 72 19.91 -19.90 15.19
C ILE A 72 20.31 -20.28 13.76
N PHE A 73 20.99 -19.39 13.05
CA PHE A 73 21.47 -19.64 11.70
C PHE A 73 22.39 -20.87 11.66
N LEU A 74 23.35 -20.97 12.57
CA LEU A 74 24.24 -22.12 12.68
C LEU A 74 23.48 -23.41 12.99
N GLY A 75 22.47 -23.37 13.86
CA GLY A 75 21.61 -24.51 14.16
C GLY A 75 20.81 -25.00 12.96
N ILE A 76 20.23 -24.07 12.18
CA ILE A 76 19.51 -24.39 10.95
C ILE A 76 20.48 -24.97 9.91
N MET A 77 21.64 -24.34 9.71
CA MET A 77 22.66 -24.84 8.77
C MET A 77 23.17 -26.22 9.16
N TYR A 78 23.37 -26.47 10.44
CA TYR A 78 23.72 -27.80 10.94
C TYR A 78 22.58 -28.81 10.68
N GLY A 79 21.33 -28.44 10.94
CA GLY A 79 20.16 -29.29 10.65
C GLY A 79 20.04 -29.64 9.16
N VAL A 80 20.24 -28.66 8.28
CA VAL A 80 20.27 -28.87 6.82
C VAL A 80 21.43 -29.79 6.44
N PHE A 81 22.63 -29.60 7.01
CA PHE A 81 23.76 -30.48 6.79
C PHE A 81 23.45 -31.92 7.21
N GLN A 82 22.89 -32.12 8.41
CA GLN A 82 22.47 -33.46 8.86
C GLN A 82 21.41 -34.06 7.93
N PHE A 83 20.43 -33.28 7.50
CA PHE A 83 19.42 -33.76 6.55
C PHE A 83 20.04 -34.21 5.22
N VAL A 84 20.96 -33.42 4.66
CA VAL A 84 21.59 -33.73 3.37
C VAL A 84 22.55 -34.93 3.46
N PHE A 85 23.31 -35.04 4.55
CA PHE A 85 24.40 -36.02 4.66
C PHE A 85 24.07 -37.27 5.49
N ASN A 86 23.02 -37.24 6.30
CA ASN A 86 22.69 -38.31 7.25
C ASN A 86 21.27 -38.87 7.05
N ALA A 87 20.39 -38.16 6.33
CA ALA A 87 19.09 -38.67 5.89
C ALA A 87 19.08 -39.11 4.41
N ALA A 88 20.26 -39.25 3.79
CA ALA A 88 20.49 -39.87 2.48
C ALA A 88 21.35 -41.13 2.63
#